data_AF-A0A5A8A4H4-F1
#
_entry.id   AF-A0A5A8A4H4-F1
#
_cell.length_a   1.000
_cell.length_b   1.000
_cell.length_c   1.000
_cell.angle_alpha   90.00
_cell.angle_beta   90.00
_cell.angle_gamma   90.00
#
_symmetry.space_group_name_H-M   'P 1'
#
loop_
_entity.id
_entity.type
_entity.pdbx_description
1 polymer ?
#
loop_
_entity_poly.entity_id
_entity_poly.type
_entity_poly.pdbx_seq_one_letter_code
_entity_poly.pdbx_strand_id
1 'polypeptide(L)'
;MESKVIRWGDDLAVRLSSAEAEELGIREGETVEIVSKRPPRPEPTQRAGRRYVDGLPVYTMEEMIAEAGRLGPEAQPPTVDWRPDRGSEYEPVDASRNRLPDHT
;
A
#
# COMPACT_ATOMS: atom_id res chain seq x y z
N MET A 1 31.04 9.29 -12.64
CA MET A 1 30.61 10.66 -12.99
C MET A 1 29.73 11.19 -11.87
N GLU A 2 29.95 12.43 -11.46
CA GLU A 2 29.13 13.14 -10.47
C GLU A 2 28.64 14.44 -11.11
N SER A 3 27.34 14.69 -11.08
CA SER A 3 26.75 15.89 -11.65
C SER A 3 25.77 16.52 -10.66
N LYS A 4 25.64 17.84 -10.75
CA LYS A 4 24.77 18.63 -9.88
C LYS A 4 23.34 18.62 -10.40
N VAL A 5 22.41 18.22 -9.54
CA VAL A 5 20.98 18.45 -9.75
C VAL A 5 20.66 19.91 -9.42
N ILE A 6 19.95 20.59 -10.32
CA ILE A 6 19.53 21.98 -10.19
C ILE A 6 18.02 22.13 -10.42
N ARG A 7 17.44 23.23 -9.94
CA ARG A 7 16.06 23.62 -10.26
C ARG A 7 16.04 24.34 -11.61
N TRP A 8 15.16 23.93 -12.51
CA TRP A 8 14.92 24.60 -13.78
C TRP A 8 13.41 24.79 -13.98
N GLY A 9 12.93 26.01 -13.72
CA GLY A 9 11.49 26.29 -13.67
C GLY A 9 10.82 25.47 -12.57
N ASP A 10 9.81 24.69 -12.94
CA ASP A 10 9.05 23.81 -12.04
C ASP A 10 9.66 22.40 -11.88
N ASP A 11 10.73 22.10 -12.62
CA ASP A 11 11.34 20.78 -12.69
C ASP A 11 12.75 20.74 -12.10
N LEU A 12 13.29 19.53 -11.97
CA LEU A 12 14.68 19.27 -11.62
C LEU A 12 15.44 18.80 -12.86
N ALA A 13 16.65 19.33 -13.06
CA ALA A 13 17.52 18.99 -14.16
C ALA A 13 18.91 18.59 -13.67
N VAL A 14 19.57 17.69 -14.39
CA VAL A 14 20.97 17.30 -14.17
C VAL A 14 21.82 18.06 -15.16
N ARG A 15 22.85 18.77 -14.68
CA ARG A 15 23.72 19.56 -15.56
C ARG A 15 24.92 18.74 -16.03
N LEU A 16 24.91 18.34 -17.29
CA LEU A 16 26.05 17.71 -17.95
C LEU A 16 26.88 18.76 -18.69
N SER A 17 28.20 18.66 -18.64
CA SER A 17 29.08 19.40 -19.55
C SER A 17 29.02 18.79 -20.95
N SER A 18 29.43 19.55 -21.96
CA SER A 18 29.47 19.05 -23.35
C SER A 18 30.31 17.79 -23.49
N ALA A 19 31.46 17.71 -22.81
CA ALA A 19 32.31 16.53 -22.82
C ALA A 19 31.63 15.29 -22.22
N GLU A 20 30.87 15.47 -21.13
CA GLU A 20 30.13 14.37 -20.48
C GLU A 20 28.94 13.91 -21.34
N ALA A 21 28.24 14.84 -21.99
CA ALA A 21 27.15 14.50 -22.91
C ALA A 21 27.66 13.71 -24.12
N GLU A 22 28.81 14.11 -24.68
CA GLU A 22 29.47 13.39 -25.77
C GLU A 22 29.96 11.99 -25.36
N GLU A 23 30.58 11.86 -24.18
CA GLU A 23 31.02 10.57 -23.62
C GLU A 23 29.84 9.59 -23.45
N LEU A 24 28.68 10.11 -23.05
CA LEU A 24 27.44 9.34 -22.90
C LEU A 24 26.65 9.16 -24.21
N GLY A 25 27.08 9.81 -25.29
CA GLY A 25 26.40 9.77 -26.59
C GLY A 25 25.04 10.47 -26.63
N ILE A 26 24.74 11.33 -25.66
CA ILE A 26 23.46 12.02 -25.51
C ILE A 26 23.47 13.31 -26.32
N ARG A 27 22.39 13.55 -27.08
CA ARG A 27 22.19 14.80 -27.83
C ARG A 27 21.06 15.64 -27.25
N GLU A 28 21.10 16.96 -27.51
CA GLU A 28 20.00 17.85 -27.16
C GLU A 28 18.69 17.39 -27.82
N GLY A 29 17.60 17.37 -27.06
CA GLY A 29 16.28 16.92 -27.51
C GLY A 29 16.05 15.40 -27.46
N GLU A 30 17.07 14.61 -27.10
CA GLU A 30 16.96 13.17 -26.94
C GLU A 30 16.23 12.80 -25.63
N THR A 31 15.35 11.79 -25.69
CA THR A 31 14.72 11.23 -24.50
C THR A 31 15.59 10.11 -23.95
N VAL A 32 15.93 10.17 -22.66
CA VAL A 32 16.77 9.17 -21.99
C VAL A 32 16.03 8.52 -20.83
N GLU A 33 16.32 7.26 -20.55
CA GLU A 33 15.82 6.56 -19.37
C GLU A 33 16.75 6.79 -18.17
N ILE A 34 16.19 7.17 -17.03
CA ILE A 34 16.95 7.41 -15.79
C ILE A 34 16.71 6.24 -14.82
N VAL A 35 17.75 5.42 -14.61
CA VAL A 35 17.72 4.31 -13.65
C VAL A 35 18.48 4.69 -12.39
N SER A 36 17.80 4.69 -11.23
CA SER A 36 18.46 4.87 -9.94
C SER A 36 19.24 3.62 -9.55
N LYS A 37 20.57 3.74 -9.44
CA LYS A 37 21.43 2.71 -8.83
C LYS A 37 21.40 2.70 -7.31
N ARG A 38 20.86 3.75 -6.68
CA ARG A 38 20.62 3.74 -5.24
C ARG A 38 19.46 2.77 -4.99
N PRO A 39 19.53 1.90 -3.96
CA PRO A 39 18.33 1.20 -3.53
C PRO A 39 17.23 2.25 -3.33
N PRO A 40 15.97 1.95 -3.69
CA PRO A 40 14.88 2.88 -3.47
C PRO A 40 15.03 3.37 -2.03
N ARG A 41 15.05 4.70 -1.84
CA ARG A 41 14.95 5.25 -0.48
C ARG A 41 13.77 4.49 0.12
N PRO A 42 13.94 3.79 1.24
CA PRO A 42 12.81 3.09 1.82
C PRO A 42 11.70 4.11 1.91
N GLU A 43 10.60 3.84 1.21
CA GLU A 43 9.33 4.46 1.52
C GLU A 43 9.23 4.49 3.06
N PRO A 44 8.72 5.55 3.69
CA PRO A 44 8.70 5.68 5.16
C PRO A 44 8.08 4.48 5.93
N THR A 45 7.57 3.48 5.22
CA THR A 45 7.27 2.10 5.61
C THR A 45 8.38 1.28 6.28
N GLN A 46 9.68 1.54 6.09
CA GLN A 46 10.71 0.85 6.88
C GLN A 46 11.08 1.62 8.13
N ARG A 47 10.09 1.95 8.97
CA ARG A 47 10.34 2.03 10.41
C ARG A 47 10.87 0.66 10.81
N ALA A 48 12.16 0.57 11.07
CA ALA A 48 12.84 -0.68 11.42
C ALA A 48 12.02 -1.49 12.42
N GLY A 49 11.62 -2.71 12.04
CA GLY A 49 10.86 -3.63 12.90
C GLY A 49 9.36 -3.77 12.63
N ARG A 50 8.79 -3.07 11.63
CA ARG A 50 7.35 -3.18 11.35
C ARG A 50 7.00 -4.37 10.45
N ARG A 51 6.09 -5.24 10.92
CA ARG A 51 5.59 -6.42 10.18
C ARG A 51 4.50 -6.03 9.20
N TYR A 52 4.43 -6.71 8.06
CA TYR A 52 3.39 -6.55 7.03
C TYR A 52 2.73 -7.89 6.70
N VAL A 53 1.45 -7.88 6.35
CA VAL A 53 0.67 -9.04 5.85
C VAL A 53 -0.17 -8.55 4.66
N ASP A 54 -0.08 -9.22 3.51
CA ASP A 54 -0.75 -8.84 2.26
C ASP A 54 -0.54 -7.37 1.84
N GLY A 55 0.66 -6.83 2.12
CA GLY A 55 1.01 -5.44 1.83
C GLY A 55 0.46 -4.40 2.83
N LEU A 56 -0.32 -4.82 3.83
CA LEU A 56 -0.84 -3.96 4.89
C LEU A 56 0.06 -3.99 6.13
N PRO A 57 0.30 -2.85 6.81
CA PRO A 57 1.08 -2.83 8.04
C PRO A 57 0.32 -3.52 9.18
N VAL A 58 1.02 -4.38 9.91
CA VAL A 58 0.51 -4.96 11.16
C VAL A 58 0.82 -3.99 12.29
N TYR A 59 -0.23 -3.51 12.96
CA TYR A 59 -0.12 -2.64 14.14
C TYR A 59 -0.03 -3.49 15.41
N THR A 60 0.83 -3.10 16.35
CA THR A 60 0.83 -3.74 17.67
C THR A 60 -0.34 -3.23 18.51
N MET A 61 -0.73 -3.99 19.53
CA MET A 61 -1.75 -3.55 20.48
C MET A 61 -1.36 -2.22 21.17
N GLU A 62 -0.08 -2.07 21.52
CA GLU A 62 0.45 -0.84 22.11
C GLU A 62 0.31 0.36 21.17
N GLU A 63 0.63 0.20 19.88
CA GLU A 63 0.45 1.26 18.87
C GLU A 63 -1.02 1.65 18.73
N MET A 64 -1.94 0.69 18.74
CA MET A 64 -3.38 0.95 18.65
C MET A 64 -3.91 1.68 19.88
N ILE A 65 -3.45 1.32 21.09
CA ILE A 65 -3.83 2.00 22.33
C ILE A 65 -3.27 3.43 22.37
N ALA A 66 -2.01 3.62 21.97
CA ALA A 66 -1.40 4.94 21.90
C ALA A 66 -2.14 5.85 20.91
N GLU A 67 -2.54 5.31 19.76
CA GLU A 67 -3.32 6.05 18.78
C GLU A 67 -4.73 6.37 19.28
N ALA A 68 -5.42 5.44 19.94
CA ALA A 68 -6.70 5.69 20.58
C ALA A 68 -6.59 6.82 21.64
N GLY A 69 -5.52 6.83 22.43
CA GLY A 69 -5.23 7.91 23.37
C GLY A 69 -4.95 9.26 22.69
N ARG A 70 -4.27 9.25 21.53
CA ARG A 70 -3.99 10.44 20.73
C ARG A 70 -5.25 11.04 20.10
N LEU A 71 -6.16 10.18 19.64
CA LEU A 71 -7.41 10.57 18.98
C LEU A 71 -8.47 11.09 19.96
N GLY A 72 -8.33 10.78 21.25
CA GLY A 72 -9.20 11.30 22.30
C GLY A 72 -10.59 10.65 22.36
N PRO A 73 -11.38 10.94 23.41
CA PRO A 73 -12.70 10.36 23.64
C PRO A 73 -13.72 10.65 22.53
N GLU A 74 -13.56 11.76 21.81
CA GLU A 74 -14.39 12.18 20.69
C GLU A 74 -14.31 11.23 19.49
N ALA A 75 -13.21 10.50 19.36
CA ALA A 75 -13.02 9.50 18.31
C ALA A 75 -13.50 8.10 18.71
N GLN A 76 -13.96 7.94 19.96
CA GLN A 76 -14.49 6.66 20.43
C GLN A 76 -15.80 6.35 19.67
N PRO A 77 -15.88 5.23 18.94
CA PRO A 77 -17.09 4.88 18.23
C PRO A 77 -18.24 4.60 19.21
N PRO A 78 -19.50 4.88 18.82
CA PRO A 78 -20.64 4.56 19.65
C PRO A 78 -20.72 3.05 19.86
N THR A 79 -21.11 2.65 21.07
CA THR A 79 -21.45 1.24 21.31
C THR A 79 -22.76 0.93 20.61
N VAL A 80 -22.71 0.03 19.62
CA VAL A 80 -23.88 -0.41 18.87
C VAL A 80 -24.46 -1.65 19.54
N ASP A 81 -25.73 -1.59 19.93
CA ASP A 81 -26.52 -2.76 20.31
C ASP A 81 -26.97 -3.47 19.03
N TRP A 82 -26.29 -4.57 18.71
CA TRP A 82 -26.62 -5.41 17.55
C TRP A 82 -27.94 -6.18 17.71
N ARG A 83 -28.62 -6.03 18.86
CA ARG A 83 -29.81 -6.79 19.26
C ARG A 83 -29.53 -8.30 19.32
N PRO A 84 -30.47 -9.12 19.83
CA PRO A 84 -30.31 -10.57 19.79
C PRO A 84 -30.08 -11.02 18.35
N ASP A 85 -29.09 -11.89 18.13
CA ASP A 85 -28.80 -12.50 16.83
C ASP A 85 -30.08 -13.16 16.30
N ARG A 86 -30.76 -12.46 15.40
CA ARG A 86 -31.86 -13.00 14.61
C ARG A 86 -31.26 -13.30 13.26
N GLY A 87 -30.48 -14.38 13.21
CA GLY A 87 -30.17 -15.02 11.94
C GLY A 87 -31.49 -15.22 11.22
N SER A 88 -31.66 -14.53 10.09
CA SER A 88 -32.78 -14.75 9.18
C SER A 88 -32.86 -16.25 8.96
N GLU A 89 -34.02 -16.84 9.23
CA GLU A 89 -34.27 -18.27 9.12
C GLU A 89 -33.46 -18.98 8.02
N TYR A 90 -32.78 -20.07 8.38
CA TYR A 90 -32.42 -21.07 7.38
C TYR A 90 -33.75 -21.60 6.81
N GLU A 91 -34.14 -21.13 5.63
CA GLU A 91 -35.17 -21.77 4.83
C GLU A 91 -34.76 -23.26 4.67
N PRO A 92 -35.58 -24.22 5.13
CA PRO A 92 -35.25 -25.63 4.96
C PRO A 92 -35.14 -25.92 3.46
N VAL A 93 -33.94 -26.24 3.00
CA VAL A 93 -33.73 -26.73 1.64
C VAL A 93 -34.60 -27.97 1.43
N ASP A 94 -35.47 -27.93 0.44
CA ASP A 94 -36.40 -29.02 0.13
C ASP A 94 -35.61 -30.29 -0.23
N ALA A 95 -35.50 -31.19 0.76
CA ALA A 95 -34.81 -32.47 0.64
C ALA A 95 -35.50 -33.44 -0.34
N SER A 96 -36.69 -33.12 -0.84
CA SER A 96 -37.39 -33.97 -1.81
C SER A 96 -36.72 -34.01 -3.20
N ARG A 97 -35.80 -33.07 -3.49
CA ARG A 97 -35.13 -32.99 -4.80
C ARG A 97 -34.00 -34.02 -5.03
N ASN A 98 -33.63 -34.80 -4.02
CA ASN A 98 -32.52 -35.76 -4.11
C ASN A 98 -32.91 -37.20 -3.72
N ARG A 99 -34.13 -37.63 -4.03
CA ARG A 99 -34.50 -39.05 -3.93
C ARG A 99 -33.91 -39.79 -5.13
N LEU A 100 -32.75 -40.41 -4.94
CA LEU A 100 -32.22 -41.40 -5.89
C LEU A 100 -33.28 -42.52 -6.07
N PRO A 101 -33.49 -43.02 -7.30
CA PRO A 101 -34.46 -44.08 -7.52
C PRO A 101 -33.99 -45.36 -6.83
N ASP A 102 -34.86 -45.96 -6.02
CA ASP A 102 -34.63 -47.29 -5.45
C ASP A 102 -34.63 -48.32 -6.59
N HIS A 103 -33.46 -48.91 -6.85
CA HIS A 103 -33.33 -50.07 -7.73
C HIS A 103 -33.62 -51.32 -6.90
N THR A 104 -34.79 -51.91 -7.09
CA THR A 104 -35.09 -53.31 -6.72
C THR A 104 -35.29 -54.13 -7.97
#